data_AF-A0A7S4JIW3-F1
#
_entry.id   AF-A0A7S4JIW3-F1
#
_cell.length_a   1.000
_cell.length_b   1.000
_cell.length_c   1.000
_cell.angle_alpha   90.00
_cell.angle_beta   90.00
_cell.angle_gamma   90.00
#
_symmetry.space_group_name_H-M   'P 1'
#
loop_
_entity.id
_entity.type
_entity.pdbx_description
1 polymer ?
#
loop_
_entity_poly.entity_id
_entity_poly.type
_entity_poly.pdbx_seq_one_letter_code
_entity_poly.pdbx_strand_id
1 'polypeptide(L)'
;ADGIAQREAPALMGKLCELARSVDSSRWGGAAAGTEIRVIELHEYNIGSLEHPSARVGNHRHYDAESVVTLDCMLSREGDFDGGLFQTLECDGQLKTHAFAHGDVVVFPSYKYHSITPVTRGCRRVLVVELWHGDEKHCNHRCDTAQGSCAEEGSRAADAADA
;
A
#
# COMPACT_ATOMS: atom_id res chain seq x y z
N ALA A 1 7.01 10.60 -13.52
CA ALA A 1 6.27 9.40 -13.10
C ALA A 1 5.00 9.36 -13.94
N ASP A 2 4.65 8.20 -14.47
CA ASP A 2 3.73 8.10 -15.61
C ASP A 2 2.48 7.26 -15.31
N GLY A 3 2.30 6.76 -14.08
CA GLY A 3 1.21 5.84 -13.74
C GLY A 3 1.38 4.45 -14.37
N ILE A 4 2.61 3.93 -14.44
CA ILE A 4 2.94 2.67 -15.12
C ILE A 4 2.04 1.49 -14.71
N ALA A 5 1.75 1.32 -13.41
CA ALA A 5 0.91 0.24 -12.94
C ALA A 5 -0.53 0.34 -13.49
N GLN A 6 -1.10 1.55 -13.50
CA GLN A 6 -2.42 1.79 -14.07
C GLN A 6 -2.45 1.59 -15.60
N ARG A 7 -1.38 1.96 -16.31
CA ARG A 7 -1.32 1.79 -17.78
C ARG A 7 -1.07 0.34 -18.21
N GLU A 8 -0.13 -0.34 -17.56
CA GLU A 8 0.30 -1.68 -17.94
C GLU A 8 -0.63 -2.77 -17.40
N ALA A 9 -1.31 -2.51 -16.28
CA ALA A 9 -2.21 -3.47 -15.64
C ALA A 9 -3.58 -2.86 -15.24
N PRO A 10 -4.30 -2.14 -16.13
CA PRO A 10 -5.53 -1.44 -15.79
C PRO A 10 -6.61 -2.39 -15.27
N ALA A 11 -6.74 -3.58 -15.85
CA ALA A 11 -7.70 -4.59 -15.42
C ALA A 11 -7.40 -5.12 -14.00
N LEU A 12 -6.13 -5.21 -13.62
CA LEU A 12 -5.76 -5.59 -12.26
C LEU A 12 -6.08 -4.47 -11.27
N MET A 13 -5.75 -3.22 -11.62
CA MET A 13 -6.04 -2.05 -10.78
C MET A 13 -7.55 -1.89 -10.55
N GLY A 14 -8.35 -2.06 -11.61
CA GLY A 14 -9.82 -2.05 -11.50
C GLY A 14 -10.32 -3.12 -10.52
N LYS A 15 -9.85 -4.37 -10.65
CA LYS A 15 -10.23 -5.46 -9.72
C LYS A 15 -9.85 -5.17 -8.27
N LEU A 16 -8.66 -4.62 -8.03
CA LEU A 16 -8.21 -4.27 -6.69
C LEU A 16 -9.07 -3.15 -6.09
N CYS A 17 -9.37 -2.10 -6.86
CA CYS A 17 -10.25 -1.02 -6.42
C CYS A 17 -11.67 -1.52 -6.11
N GLU A 18 -12.24 -2.33 -6.99
CA GLU A 18 -13.55 -2.95 -6.78
C GLU A 18 -13.58 -3.83 -5.53
N LEU A 19 -12.54 -4.64 -5.31
CA LEU A 19 -12.40 -5.47 -4.11
C LEU A 19 -12.40 -4.60 -2.85
N ALA A 20 -11.57 -3.56 -2.79
CA ALA A 20 -11.51 -2.68 -1.63
C ALA A 20 -12.85 -2.00 -1.33
N ARG A 21 -13.49 -1.43 -2.36
CA ARG A 21 -14.80 -0.77 -2.23
C ARG A 21 -15.88 -1.75 -1.78
N SER A 22 -15.87 -2.99 -2.29
CA SER A 22 -16.81 -4.03 -1.87
C SER A 22 -16.61 -4.48 -0.43
N VAL A 23 -15.34 -4.66 0.00
CA VAL A 23 -15.02 -5.04 1.39
C VAL A 23 -15.45 -3.92 2.33
N ASP A 24 -15.09 -2.67 2.02
CA ASP A 24 -15.45 -1.51 2.83
C ASP A 24 -16.97 -1.31 2.94
N SER A 25 -17.71 -1.42 1.83
CA SER A 25 -19.17 -1.36 1.86
C SER A 25 -19.81 -2.45 2.74
N SER A 26 -19.29 -3.67 2.67
CA SER A 26 -19.84 -4.82 3.42
C SER A 26 -19.39 -4.89 4.88
N ARG A 27 -18.29 -4.23 5.26
CA ARG A 27 -17.67 -4.36 6.59
C ARG A 27 -17.57 -3.06 7.39
N TRP A 28 -17.41 -1.92 6.74
CA TRP A 28 -16.99 -0.66 7.39
C TRP A 28 -17.83 0.57 7.02
N GLY A 29 -18.93 0.38 6.30
CA GLY A 29 -19.93 1.43 6.06
C GLY A 29 -19.81 2.18 4.74
N GLY A 30 -18.91 1.77 3.84
CA GLY A 30 -18.90 2.26 2.45
C GLY A 30 -18.24 3.62 2.23
N ALA A 31 -17.33 4.04 3.11
CA ALA A 31 -16.55 5.25 2.93
C ALA A 31 -15.67 5.24 1.67
N ALA A 32 -15.27 4.06 1.17
CA ALA A 32 -14.48 3.94 -0.06
C ALA A 32 -15.29 4.22 -1.35
N ALA A 33 -16.60 4.51 -1.25
CA ALA A 33 -17.39 4.89 -2.41
C ALA A 33 -16.84 6.18 -3.04
N GLY A 34 -16.52 6.12 -4.35
CA GLY A 34 -15.99 7.27 -5.09
C GLY A 34 -14.57 7.68 -4.72
N THR A 35 -13.80 6.84 -4.03
CA THR A 35 -12.36 7.09 -3.80
C THR A 35 -11.53 6.72 -5.03
N GLU A 36 -10.44 7.43 -5.27
CA GLU A 36 -9.50 7.12 -6.35
C GLU A 36 -8.17 6.53 -5.82
N ILE A 37 -7.35 6.00 -6.73
CA ILE A 37 -6.01 5.53 -6.39
C ILE A 37 -5.14 6.72 -6.01
N ARG A 38 -4.60 6.68 -4.80
CA ARG A 38 -3.65 7.67 -4.29
C ARG A 38 -2.21 7.31 -4.62
N VAL A 39 -1.87 6.05 -4.41
CA VAL A 39 -0.50 5.55 -4.59
C VAL A 39 -0.51 4.05 -4.82
N ILE A 40 0.46 3.58 -5.60
CA ILE A 40 0.77 2.18 -5.83
C ILE A 40 2.25 2.00 -5.53
N GLU A 41 2.59 1.16 -4.56
CA GLU A 41 3.97 0.94 -4.13
C GLU A 41 4.32 -0.55 -4.19
N LEU A 42 5.52 -0.86 -4.70
CA LEU A 42 6.12 -2.18 -4.52
C LEU A 42 7.02 -2.11 -3.29
N HIS A 43 6.65 -2.82 -2.23
CA HIS A 43 7.49 -2.93 -1.05
C HIS A 43 8.31 -4.21 -1.11
N GLU A 44 9.63 -4.07 -0.96
CA GLU A 44 10.56 -5.18 -0.82
C GLU A 44 11.19 -5.17 0.58
N TYR A 45 10.95 -6.23 1.34
CA TYR A 45 11.50 -6.40 2.68
C TYR A 45 12.50 -7.54 2.70
N ASN A 46 13.73 -7.23 3.09
CA ASN A 46 14.83 -8.16 3.29
C ASN A 46 15.20 -8.20 4.78
N ILE A 47 16.16 -9.07 5.11
CA ILE A 47 16.78 -9.08 6.44
C ILE A 47 17.33 -7.68 6.75
N GLY A 48 17.00 -7.15 7.94
CA GLY A 48 17.41 -5.81 8.37
C GLY A 48 16.58 -4.65 7.81
N SER A 49 15.59 -4.88 6.92
CA SER A 49 14.78 -3.79 6.37
C SER A 49 14.04 -2.95 7.42
N LEU A 50 13.72 -3.54 8.59
CA LEU A 50 13.06 -2.82 9.68
C LEU A 50 14.02 -2.01 10.56
N GLU A 51 15.33 -2.18 10.40
CA GLU A 51 16.36 -1.47 11.15
C GLU A 51 16.69 -0.10 10.52
N HIS A 52 16.23 0.13 9.28
CA HIS A 52 16.44 1.40 8.61
C HIS A 52 15.71 2.53 9.36
N PRO A 53 16.34 3.69 9.63
CA PRO A 53 15.71 4.77 10.40
C PRO A 53 14.40 5.31 9.82
N SER A 54 14.19 5.15 8.51
CA SER A 54 12.94 5.52 7.83
C SER A 54 11.91 4.39 7.76
N ALA A 55 12.22 3.18 8.23
CA ALA A 55 11.31 2.05 8.23
C ALA A 55 10.21 2.26 9.26
N ARG A 56 9.15 2.97 8.85
CA ARG A 56 7.91 3.11 9.63
C ARG A 56 7.24 1.77 9.91
N VAL A 57 7.58 0.76 9.14
CA VAL A 57 6.99 -0.59 9.15
C VAL A 57 7.31 -1.37 10.43
N GLY A 58 8.42 -1.06 11.12
CA GLY A 58 8.73 -1.59 12.46
C GLY A 58 8.01 -0.86 13.59
N ASN A 59 7.39 0.30 13.32
CA ASN A 59 6.58 1.03 14.27
C ASN A 59 5.13 0.52 14.22
N HIS A 60 4.74 -0.25 15.23
CA HIS A 60 3.38 -0.78 15.41
C HIS A 60 2.29 0.29 15.58
N ARG A 61 2.64 1.58 15.56
CA ARG A 61 1.72 2.72 15.68
C ARG A 61 1.71 3.61 14.44
N HIS A 62 2.17 3.11 13.28
CA HIS A 62 1.93 3.80 12.01
C HIS A 62 0.65 3.29 11.34
N TYR A 63 0.08 4.14 10.50
CA TYR A 63 -1.07 3.86 9.64
C TYR A 63 -0.96 4.75 8.40
N ASP A 64 -1.78 4.49 7.39
CA ASP A 64 -1.76 5.21 6.11
C ASP A 64 -2.62 6.48 6.19
N ALA A 65 -2.08 7.50 6.84
CA ALA A 65 -2.78 8.78 7.00
C ALA A 65 -3.18 9.39 5.64
N GLU A 66 -4.35 10.03 5.59
CA GLU A 66 -5.00 10.60 4.39
C GLU A 66 -5.58 9.59 3.37
N SER A 67 -5.41 8.29 3.61
CA SER A 67 -6.07 7.24 2.84
C SER A 67 -7.32 6.74 3.57
N VAL A 68 -8.24 6.11 2.84
CA VAL A 68 -9.50 5.56 3.34
C VAL A 68 -9.37 4.04 3.53
N VAL A 69 -8.92 3.34 2.48
CA VAL A 69 -8.67 1.89 2.47
C VAL A 69 -7.31 1.60 1.85
N THR A 70 -6.58 0.69 2.48
CA THR A 70 -5.32 0.15 1.97
C THR A 70 -5.49 -1.33 1.61
N LEU A 71 -4.79 -1.74 0.55
CA LEU A 71 -4.68 -3.12 0.12
C LEU A 71 -3.21 -3.55 0.10
N ASP A 72 -2.94 -4.73 0.67
CA ASP A 72 -1.66 -5.43 0.58
C ASP A 72 -1.85 -6.71 -0.24
N CYS A 73 -1.26 -6.78 -1.44
CA CYS A 73 -1.27 -7.98 -2.28
C CYS A 73 0.07 -8.71 -2.19
N MET A 74 0.05 -9.96 -1.74
CA MET A 74 1.27 -10.77 -1.59
C MET A 74 1.78 -11.23 -2.95
N LEU A 75 3.02 -10.84 -3.29
CA LEU A 75 3.68 -11.24 -4.54
C LEU A 75 4.72 -12.34 -4.34
N SER A 76 5.24 -12.52 -3.12
CA SER A 76 6.17 -13.61 -2.80
C SER A 76 5.43 -14.95 -2.65
N ARG A 77 6.06 -16.04 -3.11
CA ARG A 77 5.57 -17.41 -2.95
C ARG A 77 5.94 -17.99 -1.60
N GLU A 78 5.24 -19.06 -1.22
CA GLU A 78 5.62 -19.85 -0.06
C GLU A 78 7.07 -20.33 -0.21
N GLY A 79 7.87 -20.15 0.84
CA GLY A 79 9.30 -20.48 0.85
C GLY A 79 10.24 -19.37 0.38
N ASP A 80 9.75 -18.30 -0.29
CA ASP A 80 10.59 -17.18 -0.74
C ASP A 80 11.18 -16.37 0.42
N PHE A 81 10.53 -16.39 1.59
CA PHE A 81 10.95 -15.68 2.79
C PHE A 81 10.45 -16.35 4.08
N ASP A 82 11.09 -16.04 5.21
CA ASP A 82 10.62 -16.35 6.56
C ASP A 82 10.46 -15.05 7.38
N GLY A 83 9.52 -15.02 8.32
CA GLY A 83 9.16 -13.80 9.04
C GLY A 83 8.28 -12.88 8.17
N GLY A 84 8.43 -11.56 8.26
CA GLY A 84 7.68 -10.63 7.41
C GLY A 84 6.14 -10.70 7.54
N LEU A 85 5.62 -11.23 8.66
CA LEU A 85 4.19 -11.50 8.81
C LEU A 85 3.44 -10.19 9.05
N PHE A 86 2.33 -9.98 8.34
CA PHE A 86 1.51 -8.77 8.52
C PHE A 86 0.78 -8.80 9.86
N GLN A 87 0.83 -7.68 10.57
CA GLN A 87 0.27 -7.53 11.90
C GLN A 87 -0.54 -6.24 12.01
N THR A 88 -1.63 -6.30 12.78
CA THR A 88 -2.42 -5.13 13.14
C THR A 88 -2.46 -4.95 14.66
N LEU A 89 -2.45 -3.70 15.13
CA LEU A 89 -2.66 -3.39 16.54
C LEU A 89 -4.16 -3.33 16.83
N GLU A 90 -4.63 -4.19 17.73
CA GLU A 90 -6.03 -4.30 18.13
C GLU A 90 -6.39 -3.37 19.29
N CYS A 91 -7.69 -3.21 19.54
CA CYS A 91 -8.19 -2.27 20.55
C CYS A 91 -7.81 -2.65 21.99
N ASP A 92 -7.51 -3.93 22.23
CA ASP A 92 -6.97 -4.45 23.48
C ASP A 92 -5.44 -4.24 23.61
N GLY A 93 -4.81 -3.60 22.61
CA GLY A 93 -3.39 -3.33 22.56
C GLY A 93 -2.55 -4.53 22.10
N GLN A 94 -3.16 -5.64 21.69
CA GLN A 94 -2.44 -6.80 21.19
C GLN A 94 -2.15 -6.69 19.69
N LEU A 95 -1.02 -7.26 19.26
CA LEU A 95 -0.72 -7.44 17.85
C LEU A 95 -1.37 -8.74 17.34
N LYS A 96 -2.28 -8.60 16.38
CA LYS A 96 -2.87 -9.73 15.68
C LYS A 96 -2.13 -9.98 14.37
N THR A 97 -1.66 -11.21 14.18
CA THR A 97 -0.99 -11.63 12.93
C THR A 97 -2.01 -12.18 11.96
N HIS A 98 -1.89 -11.82 10.68
CA HIS A 98 -2.76 -12.28 9.60
C HIS A 98 -1.95 -13.04 8.56
N ALA A 99 -2.37 -14.26 8.25
CA ALA A 99 -1.79 -15.05 7.18
C ALA A 99 -2.45 -14.67 5.85
N PHE A 100 -1.63 -14.48 4.82
CA PHE A 100 -2.09 -14.35 3.44
C PHE A 100 -0.94 -14.78 2.51
N ALA A 101 -1.27 -15.60 1.52
CA ALA A 101 -0.34 -16.27 0.64
C ALA A 101 -0.24 -15.57 -0.72
N HIS A 102 0.65 -16.04 -1.59
CA HIS A 102 0.82 -15.50 -2.94
C HIS A 102 -0.51 -15.31 -3.69
N GLY A 103 -0.77 -14.08 -4.12
CA GLY A 103 -1.99 -13.70 -4.84
C GLY A 103 -3.17 -13.32 -3.94
N ASP A 104 -3.08 -13.59 -2.63
CA ASP A 104 -4.05 -13.09 -1.67
C ASP A 104 -3.88 -11.58 -1.46
N VAL A 105 -5.00 -10.94 -1.11
CA VAL A 105 -5.05 -9.52 -0.80
C VAL A 105 -5.63 -9.33 0.60
N VAL A 106 -4.90 -8.64 1.46
CA VAL A 106 -5.44 -8.13 2.73
C VAL A 106 -5.95 -6.72 2.48
N VAL A 107 -7.20 -6.48 2.84
CA VAL A 107 -7.84 -5.17 2.76
C VAL A 107 -8.11 -4.69 4.17
N PHE A 108 -7.79 -3.44 4.49
CA PHE A 108 -8.00 -2.87 5.80
C PHE A 108 -8.29 -1.36 5.73
N PRO A 109 -9.02 -0.80 6.72
CA PRO A 109 -9.18 0.65 6.82
C PRO A 109 -7.81 1.29 7.02
N SER A 110 -7.49 2.33 6.26
CA SER A 110 -6.14 2.94 6.27
C SER A 110 -5.73 3.52 7.63
N TYR A 111 -6.69 3.81 8.52
CA TYR A 111 -6.44 4.22 9.91
C TYR A 111 -6.08 3.07 10.85
N LYS A 112 -6.10 1.81 10.38
CA LYS A 112 -5.72 0.66 11.19
C LYS A 112 -4.21 0.65 11.36
N TYR A 113 -3.76 0.73 12.61
CA TYR A 113 -2.35 0.55 12.93
C TYR A 113 -1.87 -0.83 12.50
N HIS A 114 -0.81 -0.87 11.70
CA HIS A 114 -0.28 -2.10 11.13
C HIS A 114 1.25 -2.07 11.05
N SER A 115 1.83 -3.23 10.76
CA SER A 115 3.28 -3.45 10.70
C SER A 115 3.56 -4.84 10.12
N ILE A 116 4.83 -5.18 9.96
CA ILE A 116 5.24 -6.56 9.71
C ILE A 116 6.24 -7.02 10.77
N THR A 117 6.30 -8.32 11.05
CA THR A 117 7.42 -8.89 11.80
C THR A 117 8.72 -8.79 10.97
N PRO A 118 9.91 -8.76 11.59
CA PRO A 118 11.16 -8.80 10.85
C PRO A 118 11.22 -9.98 9.85
N VAL A 119 11.77 -9.73 8.66
CA VAL A 119 12.15 -10.80 7.72
C VAL A 119 13.45 -11.41 8.22
N THR A 120 13.49 -12.73 8.34
CA THR A 120 14.63 -13.49 8.88
C THR A 120 15.35 -14.32 7.82
N ARG A 121 14.70 -14.55 6.67
CA ARG A 121 15.27 -15.18 5.49
C ARG A 121 14.58 -14.65 4.24
N GLY A 122 15.33 -14.53 3.14
CA GLY A 122 14.77 -14.24 1.82
C GLY A 122 14.24 -12.81 1.65
N CYS A 123 13.28 -12.64 0.73
CA CYS A 123 12.72 -11.34 0.36
C CYS A 123 11.19 -11.42 0.25
N ARG A 124 10.49 -10.61 1.06
CA ARG A 124 9.04 -10.44 1.00
C ARG A 124 8.68 -9.28 0.07
N ARG A 125 7.88 -9.56 -0.95
CA ARG A 125 7.37 -8.57 -1.91
C ARG A 125 5.87 -8.43 -1.78
N VAL A 126 5.41 -7.19 -1.63
CA VAL A 126 3.99 -6.84 -1.57
C VAL A 126 3.71 -5.63 -2.43
N LEU A 127 2.63 -5.70 -3.19
CA LEU A 127 2.05 -4.53 -3.86
C LEU A 127 1.06 -3.87 -2.90
N VAL A 128 1.35 -2.62 -2.53
CA VAL A 128 0.48 -1.79 -1.71
C VAL A 128 -0.29 -0.84 -2.61
N VAL A 129 -1.60 -0.74 -2.40
CA VAL A 129 -2.48 0.20 -3.10
C VAL A 129 -3.32 0.94 -2.05
N GLU A 130 -3.38 2.27 -2.16
CA GLU A 130 -4.19 3.09 -1.27
C GLU A 130 -5.25 3.86 -2.03
N LEU A 131 -6.46 3.88 -1.46
CA LEU A 131 -7.58 4.64 -1.98
C LEU A 131 -7.88 5.84 -1.08
N TRP A 132 -8.21 6.99 -1.67
CA TRP A 132 -8.50 8.23 -0.94
C TRP A 132 -9.60 9.08 -1.59
N HIS A 133 -10.07 10.13 -0.92
CA HIS A 133 -11.05 11.09 -1.46
C HIS A 133 -10.42 12.26 -2.22
N GLY A 134 -9.29 12.02 -2.89
CA GLY A 134 -8.66 12.98 -3.81
C GLY A 134 -8.82 12.57 -5.26
N ASP A 135 -8.21 13.35 -6.14
CA ASP A 135 -8.02 12.99 -7.54
C ASP A 135 -7.16 11.72 -7.67
N GLU A 136 -7.36 10.95 -8.74
CA GLU A 136 -6.46 9.85 -9.06
C GLU A 136 -5.04 10.38 -9.30
N LYS A 137 -4.05 9.71 -8.70
CA LYS A 137 -2.64 10.10 -8.83
C LYS A 137 -1.83 9.11 -9.65
N HIS A 138 -0.90 9.64 -10.45
CA HIS A 138 0.01 8.87 -11.30
C HIS A 138 1.48 9.09 -10.93
N CYS A 139 1.74 9.88 -9.89
CA CYS A 139 3.08 10.14 -9.38
C CYS A 139 3.69 8.93 -8.67
N ASN A 140 5.03 8.87 -8.61
CA ASN A 140 5.79 7.77 -8.01
C ASN A 140 6.10 8.00 -6.52
N HIS A 141 5.26 8.77 -5.84
CA HIS A 141 5.34 9.03 -4.42
C HIS A 141 3.92 9.05 -3.84
N ARG A 142 3.83 8.90 -2.52
CA ARG A 142 2.58 9.07 -1.79
C ARG A 142 2.20 10.54 -1.72
N CYS A 143 1.26 10.94 -2.55
CA CYS A 143 0.82 12.33 -2.67
C CYS A 143 0.02 12.78 -1.44
N ASP A 144 0.24 14.00 -0.96
CA ASP A 144 -0.54 14.61 0.14
C ASP A 144 -1.54 15.66 -0.36
N THR A 145 -1.44 16.04 -1.64
CA THR A 145 -2.29 17.07 -2.26
C THR A 145 -3.52 16.41 -2.88
N ALA A 146 -4.63 16.40 -2.13
CA ALA A 146 -5.87 15.73 -2.51
C ALA A 146 -6.43 16.17 -3.88
N GLN A 147 -6.31 17.45 -4.24
CA GLN A 147 -6.88 17.99 -5.48
C GLN A 147 -5.83 18.77 -6.28
N GLY A 148 -5.89 18.65 -7.60
CA GLY A 148 -5.01 19.35 -8.52
C GLY A 148 -3.68 18.63 -8.79
N SER A 149 -2.81 19.30 -9.55
CA SER A 149 -1.52 18.75 -9.96
C SER A 149 -0.57 18.57 -8.78
N CYS A 150 0.19 17.48 -8.77
CA CYS A 150 1.26 17.35 -7.80
C CYS A 150 2.45 18.23 -8.18
N ALA A 151 3.01 18.96 -7.23
CA ALA A 151 4.18 19.82 -7.45
C ALA A 151 5.41 19.05 -7.97
N GLU A 152 5.55 17.77 -7.59
CA GLU A 152 6.66 16.93 -8.03
C GLU A 152 6.43 16.27 -9.41
N GLU A 153 5.21 16.32 -9.97
CA GLU A 153 4.96 15.85 -11.35
C GLU A 153 5.61 16.77 -12.38
N GLY A 154 5.73 18.07 -12.09
CA GLY A 154 6.31 19.07 -12.97
C GLY A 154 7.84 19.10 -13.02
N SER A 155 8.55 18.56 -12.01
CA SER A 155 10.01 18.73 -11.93
C SER A 155 10.80 17.74 -12.80
N ARG A 156 10.25 16.56 -13.12
CA ARG A 156 10.95 15.53 -13.93
C ARG A 156 10.69 15.60 -15.44
N ALA A 157 9.70 16.39 -15.88
CA ALA A 157 9.47 16.60 -17.32
C ALA A 157 10.56 17.49 -17.95
N ALA A 158 11.22 18.34 -17.16
CA ALA A 158 12.34 19.16 -17.62
C ALA A 158 13.64 18.33 -17.83
N ASP A 159 13.86 17.30 -17.01
CA ASP A 159 15.10 16.50 -17.06
C ASP A 159 15.11 15.46 -18.21
N ALA A 160 13.95 15.12 -18.78
CA ALA A 160 13.84 14.17 -19.89
C ALA A 160 13.97 14.84 -21.28
N ALA A 161 14.03 16.18 -21.34
CA ALA A 161 14.17 16.93 -22.59
C ALA A 161 15.64 17.23 -22.95
N ASP A 162 16.59 16.92 -22.05
CA ASP A 162 18.04 17.19 -22.21
C ASP A 162 18.91 15.91 -22.24
N ALA A 163 18.32 14.74 -22.54
CA ALA A 163 19.02 13.45 -22.66
C ALA A 163 19.02 12.90 -24.10
#